data_AF-A0A7X0A8H5-F1
#
_entry.id   AF-A0A7X0A8H5-F1
#
_cell.length_a   1.000
_cell.length_b   1.000
_cell.length_c   1.000
_cell.angle_alpha   90.00
_cell.angle_beta   90.00
_cell.angle_gamma   90.00
#
_symmetry.space_group_name_H-M   'P 1'
#
loop_
_entity.id
_entity.type
_entity.pdbx_description
1 polymer ?
#
loop_
_entity_poly.entity_id
_entity_poly.type
_entity_poly.pdbx_seq_one_letter_code
_entity_poly.pdbx_strand_id
1 'polypeptide(L)'
;MYKNIVIIILGAIMLCFAGFNNKFPLLTTDTGLFINSGFNRNVPLHNHTAMYGLFIAHSSWGKLIWLIIFTQALVLSITLFYCFRYFAQGDNYLVLYLAYLFFTTFCMSASVTSSTIDPGVFASITILCTGLLLFAQNLSQRDFIVITIITVFSSGMAISNIFTVILITIIYSIRLIFQKKHLPSGRVHTNIKRVIITLFLVFTTCLLISAVHFSLGGDFNIINLTKSPAPIKGEIINMQRYKETGSKTASERSFKVAEKKSMNSFFNSIVDIKITNYDRTGEQSETFQAIYRWYNTDIRECLIARQFQGWLTFTYLNYAEIISILACACVIIISTIKKTGTNHRNLFFFIFQAMLIQVSINLILSENKSYRLVSQIIWLLPVPVFFYLSDNEFIKKMKLN
;
A
#
# COMPACT_ATOMS: atom_id res chain seq x y z
N MET A 1 -14.66 22.03 11.66
CA MET A 1 -14.21 21.54 10.33
C MET A 1 -12.76 21.93 10.03
N TYR A 2 -12.40 23.22 10.08
CA TYR A 2 -11.02 23.68 9.82
C TYR A 2 -9.93 23.03 10.69
N LYS A 3 -10.18 22.85 12.00
CA LYS A 3 -9.24 22.18 12.92
C LYS A 3 -8.83 20.79 12.42
N ASN A 4 -9.77 20.01 11.88
CA ASN A 4 -9.50 18.66 11.38
C ASN A 4 -8.64 18.69 10.12
N ILE A 5 -8.84 19.68 9.24
CA ILE A 5 -8.05 19.82 8.01
C ILE A 5 -6.57 20.08 8.35
N VAL A 6 -6.29 20.96 9.32
CA VAL A 6 -4.91 21.24 9.75
C VAL A 6 -4.24 19.98 10.32
N ILE A 7 -4.96 19.20 11.13
CA ILE A 7 -4.44 17.95 11.71
C ILE A 7 -4.16 16.91 10.61
N ILE A 8 -5.04 16.80 9.60
CA ILE A 8 -4.84 15.88 8.47
C ILE A 8 -3.62 16.29 7.64
N ILE A 9 -3.43 17.58 7.37
CA ILE A 9 -2.25 18.11 6.68
C ILE A 9 -0.98 17.84 7.49
N LEU A 10 -1.02 18.07 8.80
CA LEU A 10 0.10 17.75 9.70
C LEU A 10 0.44 16.25 9.64
N GLY A 11 -0.58 15.39 9.62
CA GLY A 11 -0.41 13.95 9.45
C GLY A 11 0.25 13.58 8.11
N ALA A 12 -0.10 14.27 7.02
CA ALA A 12 0.54 14.09 5.72
C ALA A 12 2.03 14.48 5.77
N ILE A 13 2.35 15.61 6.40
CA ILE A 13 3.75 16.06 6.58
C ILE A 13 4.54 15.05 7.42
N MET A 14 3.96 14.53 8.51
CA MET A 14 4.59 13.49 9.33
C MET A 14 4.88 12.23 8.52
N LEU A 15 3.92 11.77 7.71
CA LEU A 15 4.10 10.61 6.84
C LEU A 15 5.23 10.80 5.80
N CYS A 16 5.50 12.03 5.35
CA CYS A 16 6.65 12.34 4.48
C CYS A 16 8.03 12.29 5.17
N PHE A 17 8.11 11.93 6.46
CA PHE A 17 9.36 11.98 7.24
C PHE A 17 10.52 11.19 6.61
N ALA A 18 10.26 10.00 6.04
CA ALA A 18 11.33 9.22 5.42
C ALA A 18 11.93 9.91 4.19
N GLY A 19 11.10 10.60 3.40
CA GLY A 19 11.56 11.44 2.28
C GLY A 19 12.39 12.63 2.77
N PHE A 20 11.96 13.32 3.83
CA PHE A 20 12.75 14.40 4.43
C PHE A 20 14.09 13.91 4.97
N ASN A 21 14.10 12.75 5.65
CA ASN A 21 15.33 12.14 6.14
C ASN A 21 16.28 11.75 4.99
N ASN A 22 15.74 11.36 3.83
CA ASN A 22 16.51 11.06 2.63
C ASN A 22 16.99 12.33 1.88
N LYS A 23 16.45 13.51 2.21
CA LYS A 23 16.59 14.79 1.47
C LYS A 23 15.98 14.80 0.07
N PHE A 24 15.29 13.73 -0.30
CA PHE A 24 14.59 13.55 -1.58
C PHE A 24 13.53 12.47 -1.42
N PRO A 25 12.43 12.47 -2.18
CA PRO A 25 11.50 11.34 -2.21
C PRO A 25 12.22 10.02 -2.50
N LEU A 26 11.78 8.94 -1.86
CA LEU A 26 12.40 7.63 -2.02
C LEU A 26 12.05 7.06 -3.39
N LEU A 27 13.05 6.49 -4.06
CA LEU A 27 12.91 5.99 -5.42
C LEU A 27 13.09 4.47 -5.48
N THR A 28 12.35 3.82 -6.35
CA THR A 28 12.49 2.40 -6.68
C THR A 28 13.14 2.23 -8.05
N THR A 29 13.43 0.98 -8.42
CA THR A 29 13.87 0.64 -9.78
C THR A 29 12.79 0.93 -10.82
N ASP A 30 11.52 0.93 -10.40
CA ASP A 30 10.37 1.06 -11.28
C ASP A 30 9.81 2.51 -11.29
N THR A 31 10.34 3.40 -10.42
CA THR A 31 9.94 4.81 -10.39
C THR A 31 10.10 5.48 -11.75
N GLY A 32 11.18 5.18 -12.49
CA GLY A 32 11.38 5.70 -13.85
C GLY A 32 10.27 5.29 -14.82
N LEU A 33 9.87 4.01 -14.77
CA LEU A 33 8.78 3.48 -15.58
C LEU A 33 7.46 4.22 -15.30
N PHE A 34 7.13 4.46 -14.02
CA PHE A 34 5.90 5.17 -13.64
C PHE A 34 5.92 6.64 -14.08
N ILE A 35 7.03 7.34 -13.88
CA ILE A 35 7.21 8.72 -14.36
C ILE A 35 7.05 8.77 -15.88
N ASN A 36 7.79 7.93 -16.61
CA ASN A 36 7.76 7.89 -18.06
C ASN A 36 6.37 7.55 -18.60
N SER A 37 5.68 6.59 -17.99
CA SER A 37 4.30 6.23 -18.37
C SER A 37 3.35 7.42 -18.23
N GLY A 38 3.45 8.18 -17.14
CA GLY A 38 2.62 9.36 -16.90
C GLY A 38 2.78 10.46 -17.93
N PHE A 39 4.03 10.85 -18.23
CA PHE A 39 4.30 11.98 -19.13
C PHE A 39 4.29 11.61 -20.61
N ASN A 40 4.75 10.42 -20.99
CA ASN A 40 4.65 9.95 -22.37
C ASN A 40 3.24 9.47 -22.73
N ARG A 41 2.33 9.33 -21.74
CA ARG A 41 0.98 8.79 -21.92
C ARG A 41 0.97 7.38 -22.52
N ASN A 42 1.95 6.57 -22.13
CA ASN A 42 2.08 5.18 -22.58
C ASN A 42 1.59 4.23 -21.49
N VAL A 43 0.85 3.19 -21.88
CA VAL A 43 0.49 2.10 -20.98
C VAL A 43 1.76 1.33 -20.60
N PRO A 44 2.11 1.24 -19.31
CA PRO A 44 3.33 0.56 -18.89
C PRO A 44 3.22 -0.94 -19.18
N LEU A 45 4.35 -1.55 -19.54
CA LEU A 45 4.45 -3.00 -19.71
C LEU A 45 4.43 -3.71 -18.33
N HIS A 46 4.23 -5.03 -18.31
CA HIS A 46 4.44 -5.90 -17.15
C HIS A 46 3.56 -5.62 -15.90
N ASN A 47 2.26 -5.95 -15.95
CA ASN A 47 1.34 -5.95 -14.80
C ASN A 47 1.18 -4.61 -14.05
N HIS A 48 1.72 -3.51 -14.58
CA HIS A 48 1.51 -2.16 -14.05
C HIS A 48 0.28 -1.51 -14.70
N THR A 49 -0.46 -0.70 -13.94
CA THR A 49 -1.57 0.09 -14.49
C THR A 49 -1.08 1.49 -14.86
N ALA A 50 -1.64 2.08 -15.92
CA ALA A 50 -1.30 3.46 -16.30
C ALA A 50 -1.76 4.50 -15.27
N MET A 51 -2.67 4.11 -14.36
CA MET A 51 -3.28 5.01 -13.36
C MET A 51 -2.24 5.68 -12.47
N TYR A 52 -1.21 4.95 -12.01
CA TYR A 52 -0.20 5.54 -11.13
C TYR A 52 0.71 6.52 -11.87
N GLY A 53 1.07 6.25 -13.13
CA GLY A 53 1.80 7.21 -13.95
C GLY A 53 1.01 8.50 -14.16
N LEU A 54 -0.28 8.40 -14.47
CA LEU A 54 -1.16 9.58 -14.57
C LEU A 54 -1.29 10.34 -13.25
N PHE A 55 -1.36 9.60 -12.12
CA PHE A 55 -1.32 10.21 -10.80
C PHE A 55 -0.04 11.00 -10.57
N ILE A 56 1.13 10.46 -10.94
CA ILE A 56 2.41 11.18 -10.86
C ILE A 56 2.37 12.47 -11.69
N ALA A 57 1.96 12.38 -12.96
CA ALA A 57 1.93 13.54 -13.85
C ALA A 57 0.98 14.64 -13.32
N HIS A 58 -0.19 14.25 -12.80
CA HIS A 58 -1.17 15.19 -12.27
C HIS A 58 -0.77 15.76 -10.90
N SER A 59 -0.35 14.90 -9.96
CA SER A 59 0.00 15.32 -8.60
C SER A 59 1.28 16.15 -8.53
N SER A 60 2.23 15.96 -9.45
CA SER A 60 3.46 16.76 -9.51
C SER A 60 3.31 18.11 -10.21
N TRP A 61 2.19 18.32 -10.92
CA TRP A 61 2.02 19.37 -11.92
C TRP A 61 3.17 19.46 -12.95
N GLY A 62 3.89 18.35 -13.18
CA GLY A 62 5.06 18.32 -14.06
C GLY A 62 6.26 19.14 -13.59
N LYS A 63 6.30 19.54 -12.32
CA LYS A 63 7.36 20.43 -11.81
C LYS A 63 8.08 19.91 -10.58
N LEU A 64 7.35 19.38 -9.58
CA LEU A 64 7.92 19.07 -8.27
C LEU A 64 7.60 17.64 -7.86
N ILE A 65 8.64 16.81 -7.69
CA ILE A 65 8.49 15.41 -7.27
C ILE A 65 7.95 15.32 -5.83
N TRP A 66 8.28 16.29 -4.96
CA TRP A 66 7.77 16.36 -3.59
C TRP A 66 6.24 16.39 -3.49
N LEU A 67 5.56 16.99 -4.48
CA LEU A 67 4.10 17.10 -4.45
C LEU A 67 3.42 15.74 -4.66
N ILE A 68 4.09 14.79 -5.32
CA ILE A 68 3.63 13.40 -5.48
C ILE A 68 3.53 12.74 -4.11
N ILE A 69 4.63 12.75 -3.35
CA ILE A 69 4.68 12.07 -2.05
C ILE A 69 3.81 12.78 -1.00
N PHE A 70 3.67 14.11 -1.09
CA PHE A 70 2.75 14.85 -0.24
C PHE A 70 1.29 14.49 -0.55
N THR A 71 0.92 14.37 -1.83
CA THR A 71 -0.45 14.02 -2.22
C THR A 71 -0.81 12.61 -1.79
N GLN A 72 0.07 11.62 -1.98
CA GLN A 72 -0.20 10.25 -1.52
C GLN A 72 -0.24 10.15 0.01
N ALA A 73 0.64 10.86 0.72
CA ALA A 73 0.60 10.95 2.18
C ALA A 73 -0.67 11.65 2.68
N LEU A 74 -1.18 12.65 1.96
CA LEU A 74 -2.44 13.33 2.26
C LEU A 74 -3.64 12.38 2.10
N VAL A 75 -3.72 11.63 1.01
CA VAL A 75 -4.78 10.62 0.81
C VAL A 75 -4.73 9.58 1.92
N LEU A 76 -3.54 9.07 2.26
CA LEU A 76 -3.37 8.12 3.36
C LEU A 76 -3.81 8.73 4.71
N SER A 77 -3.41 9.97 4.98
CA SER A 77 -3.76 10.71 6.20
C SER A 77 -5.27 10.91 6.35
N ILE A 78 -5.96 11.24 5.26
CA ILE A 78 -7.44 11.35 5.20
C ILE A 78 -8.09 10.00 5.51
N THR A 79 -7.61 8.92 4.88
CA THR A 79 -8.15 7.57 5.11
C THR A 79 -7.98 7.14 6.56
N LEU A 80 -6.79 7.35 7.14
CA LEU A 80 -6.53 7.05 8.55
C LEU A 80 -7.43 7.89 9.47
N PHE A 81 -7.59 9.20 9.19
CA PHE A 81 -8.49 10.06 9.95
C PHE A 81 -9.91 9.50 9.96
N TYR A 82 -10.42 9.03 8.81
CA TYR A 82 -11.73 8.39 8.73
C TYR A 82 -11.79 7.06 9.49
N CYS A 83 -10.76 6.22 9.42
CA CYS A 83 -10.69 4.99 10.21
C CYS A 83 -10.83 5.29 11.71
N PHE A 84 -10.08 6.27 12.24
CA PHE A 84 -10.19 6.64 13.66
C PHE A 84 -11.53 7.29 14.00
N ARG A 85 -12.04 8.18 13.15
CA ARG A 85 -13.35 8.81 13.38
C ARG A 85 -14.49 7.81 13.49
N TYR A 86 -14.47 6.73 12.70
CA TYR A 86 -15.57 5.77 12.65
C TYR A 86 -15.36 4.51 13.50
N PHE A 87 -14.12 4.13 13.83
CA PHE A 87 -13.84 2.92 14.61
C PHE A 87 -13.32 3.19 16.02
N ALA A 88 -12.72 4.34 16.31
CA ALA A 88 -12.34 4.70 17.69
C ALA A 88 -13.54 5.26 18.44
N GLN A 89 -13.71 4.86 19.70
CA GLN A 89 -14.84 5.33 20.51
C GLN A 89 -14.50 6.63 21.26
N GLY A 90 -15.50 7.52 21.34
CA GLY A 90 -15.46 8.75 22.12
C GLY A 90 -14.77 9.93 21.44
N ASP A 91 -14.71 11.05 22.16
CA ASP A 91 -14.23 12.34 21.62
C ASP A 91 -12.70 12.39 21.40
N ASN A 92 -11.98 11.37 21.88
CA ASN A 92 -10.52 11.31 21.86
C ASN A 92 -9.95 10.71 20.56
N TYR A 93 -10.78 10.44 19.55
CA TYR A 93 -10.33 9.81 18.29
C TYR A 93 -9.20 10.62 17.62
N LEU A 94 -9.17 11.95 17.76
CA LEU A 94 -8.11 12.81 17.24
C LEU A 94 -6.74 12.54 17.89
N VAL A 95 -6.72 12.38 19.22
CA VAL A 95 -5.49 12.09 19.97
C VAL A 95 -4.97 10.72 19.59
N LEU A 96 -5.86 9.73 19.48
CA LEU A 96 -5.49 8.37 19.07
C LEU A 96 -4.99 8.32 17.62
N TYR A 97 -5.61 9.08 16.72
CA TYR A 97 -5.17 9.24 15.35
C TYR A 97 -3.74 9.84 15.28
N LEU A 98 -3.48 10.91 16.02
CA LEU A 98 -2.14 11.53 16.08
C LEU A 98 -1.10 10.60 16.72
N ALA A 99 -1.47 9.91 17.80
CA ALA A 99 -0.59 8.93 18.46
C ALA A 99 -0.27 7.76 17.52
N TYR A 100 -1.25 7.28 16.76
CA TYR A 100 -1.07 6.25 15.75
C TYR A 100 -0.18 6.72 14.59
N LEU A 101 -0.40 7.94 14.09
CA LEU A 101 0.43 8.52 13.05
C LEU A 101 1.87 8.67 13.50
N PHE A 102 2.10 9.19 14.71
CA PHE A 102 3.43 9.27 15.30
C PHE A 102 4.07 7.89 15.39
N PHE A 103 3.36 6.93 15.98
CA PHE A 103 3.86 5.56 16.13
C PHE A 103 4.21 4.92 14.79
N THR A 104 3.33 4.96 13.80
CA THR A 104 3.57 4.32 12.51
C THR A 104 4.57 5.07 11.62
N THR A 105 4.76 6.37 11.82
CA THR A 105 5.78 7.16 11.13
C THR A 105 7.19 6.81 11.59
N PHE A 106 7.39 6.65 12.90
CA PHE A 106 8.72 6.51 13.51
C PHE A 106 9.10 5.07 13.88
N CYS A 107 8.11 4.21 14.17
CA CYS A 107 8.34 2.84 14.60
C CYS A 107 7.98 1.78 13.55
N MET A 108 7.34 2.18 12.44
CA MET A 108 6.91 1.28 11.37
C MET A 108 7.24 1.85 9.99
N SER A 109 7.05 1.03 8.96
CA SER A 109 7.30 1.35 7.56
C SER A 109 6.35 2.37 6.90
N ALA A 110 5.35 2.93 7.60
CA ALA A 110 4.34 3.80 6.98
C ALA A 110 4.93 5.06 6.34
N SER A 111 5.93 5.68 6.99
CA SER A 111 6.61 6.86 6.44
C SER A 111 7.45 6.53 5.23
N VAL A 112 8.11 5.37 5.23
CA VAL A 112 8.86 4.86 4.07
C VAL A 112 7.91 4.62 2.90
N THR A 113 6.82 3.88 3.11
CA THR A 113 5.85 3.56 2.05
C THR A 113 5.23 4.83 1.46
N SER A 114 4.81 5.78 2.29
CA SER A 114 4.20 7.05 1.83
C SER A 114 5.20 8.09 1.33
N SER A 115 6.50 7.90 1.54
CA SER A 115 7.55 8.74 0.95
C SER A 115 8.19 8.14 -0.31
N THR A 116 7.75 6.94 -0.72
CA THR A 116 8.27 6.24 -1.91
C THR A 116 7.40 6.51 -3.12
N ILE A 117 8.02 6.80 -4.27
CA ILE A 117 7.32 6.94 -5.55
C ILE A 117 7.05 5.55 -6.12
N ASP A 118 6.05 4.90 -5.54
CA ASP A 118 5.56 3.55 -5.86
C ASP A 118 4.05 3.46 -5.55
N PRO A 119 3.26 2.69 -6.33
CA PRO A 119 1.82 2.54 -6.07
C PRO A 119 1.51 1.76 -4.78
N GLY A 120 2.50 1.17 -4.12
CA GLY A 120 2.33 0.33 -2.94
C GLY A 120 1.58 0.95 -1.77
N VAL A 121 1.70 2.28 -1.55
CA VAL A 121 0.94 2.98 -0.50
C VAL A 121 -0.58 2.84 -0.70
N PHE A 122 -1.02 2.72 -1.95
CA PHE A 122 -2.43 2.59 -2.27
C PHE A 122 -3.00 1.22 -1.91
N ALA A 123 -2.18 0.17 -1.76
CA ALA A 123 -2.66 -1.12 -1.24
C ALA A 123 -3.24 -0.97 0.17
N SER A 124 -2.52 -0.26 1.04
CA SER A 124 -2.97 0.00 2.41
C SER A 124 -4.19 0.92 2.45
N ILE A 125 -4.22 1.95 1.59
CA ILE A 125 -5.38 2.83 1.44
C ILE A 125 -6.61 2.04 1.00
N THR A 126 -6.47 1.16 0.00
CA THR A 126 -7.54 0.29 -0.49
C THR A 126 -8.08 -0.62 0.63
N ILE A 127 -7.20 -1.30 1.38
CA ILE A 127 -7.62 -2.19 2.48
C ILE A 127 -8.41 -1.41 3.54
N LEU A 128 -7.91 -0.24 3.96
CA LEU A 128 -8.58 0.60 4.96
C LEU A 128 -9.93 1.14 4.46
N CYS A 129 -9.99 1.62 3.22
CA CYS A 129 -11.22 2.12 2.62
C CYS A 129 -12.26 1.00 2.42
N THR A 130 -11.86 -0.19 1.99
CA THR A 130 -12.74 -1.36 1.93
C THR A 130 -13.27 -1.72 3.32
N GLY A 131 -12.42 -1.67 4.35
CA GLY A 131 -12.84 -1.88 5.74
C GLY A 131 -13.87 -0.85 6.21
N LEU A 132 -13.66 0.43 5.90
CA LEU A 132 -14.63 1.50 6.18
C LEU A 132 -15.98 1.24 5.48
N LEU A 133 -15.97 0.93 4.19
CA LEU A 133 -17.18 0.65 3.43
C LEU A 133 -17.94 -0.57 3.99
N LEU A 134 -17.24 -1.63 4.36
CA LEU A 134 -17.85 -2.85 4.88
C LEU A 134 -18.38 -2.72 6.32
N PHE A 135 -17.65 -2.04 7.21
CA PHE A 135 -17.91 -2.10 8.66
C PHE A 135 -18.31 -0.80 9.34
N ALA A 136 -17.97 0.39 8.80
CA ALA A 136 -18.17 1.65 9.51
C ALA A 136 -19.66 2.01 9.61
N GLN A 137 -20.28 1.98 10.79
CA GLN A 137 -21.70 2.33 10.92
C GLN A 137 -21.94 3.84 10.69
N ASN A 138 -23.12 4.19 10.15
CA ASN A 138 -23.58 5.57 10.02
C ASN A 138 -22.60 6.53 9.32
N LEU A 139 -21.96 6.07 8.23
CA LEU A 139 -21.15 6.94 7.36
C LEU A 139 -22.01 8.13 6.89
N SER A 140 -21.54 9.35 7.16
CA SER A 140 -22.19 10.53 6.60
C SER A 140 -22.11 10.48 5.08
N GLN A 141 -23.10 11.05 4.36
CA GLN A 141 -23.12 11.01 2.89
C GLN A 141 -21.85 11.62 2.28
N ARG A 142 -21.34 12.72 2.88
CA ARG A 142 -20.09 13.36 2.44
C ARG A 142 -18.90 12.41 2.58
N ASP A 143 -18.77 11.78 3.74
CA ASP A 143 -17.65 10.87 4.01
C ASP A 143 -17.74 9.60 3.16
N PHE A 144 -18.96 9.09 2.93
CA PHE A 144 -19.21 7.97 2.04
C PHE A 144 -18.75 8.26 0.60
N ILE A 145 -19.07 9.44 0.07
CA ILE A 145 -18.62 9.88 -1.27
C ILE A 145 -17.09 9.96 -1.31
N VAL A 146 -16.46 10.61 -0.33
CA VAL A 146 -14.99 10.74 -0.27
C VAL A 146 -14.32 9.36 -0.21
N ILE A 147 -14.76 8.49 0.70
CA ILE A 147 -14.22 7.12 0.83
C ILE A 147 -14.43 6.34 -0.47
N THR A 148 -15.58 6.48 -1.13
CA THR A 148 -15.88 5.81 -2.40
C THR A 148 -14.93 6.25 -3.51
N ILE A 149 -14.70 7.56 -3.67
CA ILE A 149 -13.75 8.10 -4.65
C ILE A 149 -12.34 7.59 -4.37
N ILE A 150 -11.89 7.66 -3.11
CA ILE A 150 -10.56 7.16 -2.72
C ILE A 150 -10.45 5.65 -2.96
N THR A 151 -11.52 4.88 -2.71
CA THR A 151 -11.53 3.43 -2.95
C THR A 151 -11.30 3.15 -4.42
N VAL A 152 -12.13 3.69 -5.31
CA VAL A 152 -12.03 3.47 -6.76
C VAL A 152 -10.67 3.90 -7.30
N PHE A 153 -10.16 5.03 -6.83
CA PHE A 153 -8.87 5.55 -7.24
C PHE A 153 -7.72 4.65 -6.77
N SER A 154 -7.70 4.28 -5.48
CA SER A 154 -6.63 3.47 -4.88
C SER A 154 -6.62 2.03 -5.40
N SER A 155 -7.79 1.42 -5.62
CA SER A 155 -7.89 0.09 -6.24
C SER A 155 -7.38 0.11 -7.67
N GLY A 156 -7.51 1.23 -8.38
CA GLY A 156 -7.01 1.40 -9.74
C GLY A 156 -5.49 1.48 -9.88
N MET A 157 -4.76 1.74 -8.79
CA MET A 157 -3.31 1.98 -8.84
C MET A 157 -2.46 0.73 -9.10
N ALA A 158 -2.99 -0.44 -8.79
CA ALA A 158 -2.33 -1.71 -9.03
C ALA A 158 -3.37 -2.81 -9.22
N ILE A 159 -3.11 -3.73 -10.15
CA ILE A 159 -3.98 -4.90 -10.39
C ILE A 159 -4.14 -5.74 -9.12
N SER A 160 -3.10 -5.85 -8.30
CA SER A 160 -3.15 -6.58 -7.03
C SER A 160 -4.20 -6.01 -6.06
N ASN A 161 -4.37 -4.69 -6.01
CA ASN A 161 -5.38 -4.05 -5.18
C ASN A 161 -6.80 -4.43 -5.60
N ILE A 162 -7.08 -4.51 -6.91
CA ILE A 162 -8.38 -4.94 -7.44
C ILE A 162 -8.72 -6.35 -6.98
N PHE A 163 -7.78 -7.30 -7.17
CA PHE A 163 -7.97 -8.68 -6.75
C PHE A 163 -8.15 -8.80 -5.24
N THR A 164 -7.44 -7.98 -4.46
CA THR A 164 -7.58 -7.95 -3.01
C THR A 164 -8.99 -7.52 -2.59
N VAL A 165 -9.53 -6.46 -3.18
CA VAL A 165 -10.92 -6.04 -2.89
C VAL A 165 -11.91 -7.13 -3.30
N ILE A 166 -11.73 -7.77 -4.46
CA ILE A 166 -12.59 -8.87 -4.92
C ILE A 166 -12.59 -10.02 -3.90
N LEU A 167 -11.41 -10.56 -3.57
CA LEU A 167 -11.30 -11.73 -2.70
C LEU A 167 -11.80 -11.45 -1.28
N ILE A 168 -11.46 -10.29 -0.72
CA ILE A 168 -11.97 -9.86 0.59
C ILE A 168 -13.50 -9.77 0.54
N THR A 169 -14.06 -9.13 -0.49
CA THR A 169 -15.51 -8.94 -0.59
C THR A 169 -16.23 -10.28 -0.75
N ILE A 170 -15.67 -11.22 -1.51
CA ILE A 170 -16.19 -12.59 -1.65
C ILE A 170 -16.19 -13.31 -0.29
N ILE A 171 -15.07 -13.30 0.43
CA ILE A 171 -14.95 -13.95 1.75
C ILE A 171 -16.02 -13.40 2.72
N TYR A 172 -16.20 -12.08 2.75
CA TYR A 172 -17.21 -11.46 3.62
C TYR A 172 -18.64 -11.68 3.14
N SER A 173 -18.88 -11.83 1.83
CA SER A 173 -20.17 -12.24 1.27
C SER A 173 -20.54 -13.65 1.74
N ILE A 174 -19.60 -14.59 1.62
CA ILE A 174 -19.76 -15.98 2.06
C ILE A 174 -20.03 -16.03 3.57
N ARG A 175 -19.25 -15.27 4.36
CA ARG A 175 -19.45 -15.16 5.81
C ARG A 175 -20.87 -14.67 6.16
N LEU A 176 -21.42 -13.70 5.42
CA LEU A 176 -22.78 -13.21 5.65
C LEU A 176 -23.85 -14.27 5.38
N ILE A 177 -23.65 -15.10 4.35
CA ILE A 177 -24.58 -16.20 4.03
C ILE A 177 -24.61 -17.22 5.17
N PHE A 178 -23.44 -17.60 5.71
CA PHE A 178 -23.34 -18.59 6.79
C PHE A 178 -23.80 -18.06 8.17
N GLN A 179 -23.72 -16.75 8.41
CA GLN A 179 -24.08 -16.16 9.71
C GLN A 179 -25.58 -15.91 9.92
N LYS A 180 -26.43 -16.18 8.91
CA LYS A 180 -27.86 -15.84 8.90
C LYS A 180 -28.70 -16.49 10.02
N LYS A 181 -28.15 -17.41 10.82
CA LYS A 181 -28.88 -18.13 11.89
C LYS A 181 -28.67 -17.63 13.34
N HIS A 182 -27.61 -16.89 13.66
CA HIS A 182 -27.38 -16.39 15.03
C HIS A 182 -26.46 -15.17 15.02
N LEU A 183 -26.94 -14.02 14.54
CA LEU A 183 -26.14 -12.79 14.56
C LEU A 183 -26.25 -12.11 15.93
N PRO A 184 -25.19 -12.10 16.76
CA PRO A 184 -25.16 -11.27 17.95
C PRO A 184 -25.24 -9.79 17.55
N SER A 185 -25.99 -9.01 18.34
CA SER A 185 -26.23 -7.56 18.18
C SER A 185 -24.96 -6.72 18.43
N GLY A 186 -23.91 -6.93 17.62
CA GLY A 186 -22.66 -6.17 17.66
C GLY A 186 -22.69 -4.93 16.76
N ARG A 187 -21.81 -3.95 17.05
CA ARG A 187 -21.66 -2.72 16.24
C ARG A 187 -20.93 -2.95 14.91
N VAL A 188 -20.17 -4.03 14.77
CA VAL A 188 -19.55 -4.38 13.48
C VAL A 188 -20.48 -5.34 12.76
N HIS A 189 -21.45 -4.77 12.02
CA HIS A 189 -22.38 -5.52 11.19
C HIS A 189 -22.14 -5.21 9.72
N THR A 190 -21.70 -6.22 8.98
CA THR A 190 -21.58 -6.12 7.52
C THR A 190 -22.98 -6.16 6.92
N ASN A 191 -23.36 -5.11 6.19
CA ASN A 191 -24.66 -5.05 5.52
C ASN A 191 -24.52 -5.58 4.09
N ILE A 192 -25.44 -6.43 3.62
CA ILE A 192 -25.46 -6.92 2.23
C ILE A 192 -25.44 -5.77 1.21
N LYS A 193 -26.11 -4.65 1.51
CA LYS A 193 -26.08 -3.44 0.66
C LYS A 193 -24.66 -2.91 0.47
N ARG A 194 -23.83 -2.93 1.52
CA ARG A 194 -22.44 -2.46 1.49
C ARG A 194 -21.54 -3.39 0.70
N VAL A 195 -21.77 -4.69 0.80
CA VAL A 195 -21.08 -5.69 -0.02
C VAL A 195 -21.37 -5.47 -1.49
N ILE A 196 -22.65 -5.30 -1.86
CA ILE A 196 -23.06 -5.01 -3.24
C ILE A 196 -22.43 -3.72 -3.75
N ILE A 197 -22.47 -2.65 -2.94
CA ILE A 197 -21.80 -1.38 -3.27
C ILE A 197 -20.30 -1.62 -3.51
N THR A 198 -19.62 -2.34 -2.63
CA THR A 198 -18.17 -2.59 -2.76
C THR A 198 -17.85 -3.37 -4.04
N LEU A 199 -18.64 -4.40 -4.39
CA LEU A 199 -18.51 -5.11 -5.66
C LEU A 199 -18.75 -4.20 -6.87
N PHE A 200 -19.75 -3.33 -6.80
CA PHE A 200 -20.02 -2.35 -7.84
C PHE A 200 -18.83 -1.38 -8.03
N LEU A 201 -18.20 -0.93 -6.95
CA LEU A 201 -17.02 -0.06 -7.02
C LEU A 201 -15.81 -0.75 -7.66
N VAL A 202 -15.61 -2.05 -7.41
CA VAL A 202 -14.59 -2.84 -8.11
C VAL A 202 -14.89 -2.86 -9.60
N PHE A 203 -16.14 -3.13 -9.99
CA PHE A 203 -16.53 -3.12 -11.39
C PHE A 203 -16.30 -1.74 -12.04
N THR A 204 -16.67 -0.65 -11.36
CA THR A 204 -16.38 0.72 -11.80
C THR A 204 -14.88 0.97 -11.94
N THR A 205 -14.06 0.45 -11.02
CA THR A 205 -12.59 0.55 -11.10
C THR A 205 -12.07 -0.14 -12.35
N CYS A 206 -12.53 -1.36 -12.64
CA CYS A 206 -12.13 -2.10 -13.84
C CYS A 206 -12.49 -1.33 -15.12
N LEU A 207 -13.71 -0.78 -15.20
CA LEU A 207 -14.13 0.04 -16.32
C LEU A 207 -13.28 1.31 -16.47
N LEU A 208 -12.97 1.97 -15.35
CA LEU A 208 -12.12 3.17 -15.35
C LEU A 208 -10.72 2.86 -15.89
N ILE A 209 -10.10 1.77 -15.45
CA ILE A 209 -8.77 1.37 -15.95
C ILE A 209 -8.82 1.05 -17.43
N SER A 210 -9.80 0.26 -17.88
CA SER A 210 -9.95 -0.06 -19.31
C SER A 210 -10.20 1.19 -20.16
N ALA A 211 -11.01 2.13 -19.67
CA ALA A 211 -11.26 3.40 -20.35
C ALA A 211 -10.00 4.27 -20.41
N VAL A 212 -9.21 4.31 -19.33
CA VAL A 212 -7.93 5.03 -19.30
C VAL A 212 -6.93 4.38 -20.26
N HIS A 213 -6.77 3.06 -20.23
CA HIS A 213 -5.90 2.33 -21.17
C HIS A 213 -6.29 2.61 -22.62
N PHE A 214 -7.59 2.55 -22.95
CA PHE A 214 -8.09 2.88 -24.28
C PHE A 214 -7.80 4.34 -24.67
N SER A 215 -7.99 5.29 -23.74
CA SER A 215 -7.69 6.71 -23.99
C SER A 215 -6.20 7.00 -24.24
N LEU A 216 -5.31 6.12 -23.76
CA LEU A 216 -3.86 6.18 -23.97
C LEU A 216 -3.42 5.40 -25.21
N GLY A 217 -4.35 4.96 -26.06
CA GLY A 217 -4.06 4.22 -27.29
C GLY A 217 -3.80 2.72 -27.09
N GLY A 218 -4.06 2.18 -25.89
CA GLY A 218 -4.06 0.74 -25.64
C GLY A 218 -5.38 0.07 -25.98
N ASP A 219 -5.44 -1.26 -25.83
CA ASP A 219 -6.70 -2.01 -25.94
C ASP A 219 -7.63 -1.73 -24.75
N PHE A 220 -8.93 -1.99 -24.92
CA PHE A 220 -9.93 -1.93 -23.83
C PHE A 220 -9.80 -3.15 -22.90
N ASN A 221 -8.61 -3.34 -22.32
CA ASN A 221 -8.24 -4.43 -21.43
C ASN A 221 -7.62 -3.86 -20.15
N ILE A 222 -7.88 -4.51 -19.01
CA ILE A 222 -7.29 -4.14 -17.71
C ILE A 222 -5.79 -4.37 -17.72
N ILE A 223 -5.34 -5.42 -18.41
CA ILE A 223 -3.94 -5.80 -18.54
C ILE A 223 -3.57 -5.71 -20.00
N ASN A 224 -2.50 -4.99 -20.31
CA ASN A 224 -1.98 -4.98 -21.66
C ASN A 224 -1.21 -6.30 -21.91
N LEU A 225 -1.87 -7.27 -22.51
CA LEU A 225 -1.28 -8.56 -22.92
C LEU A 225 -0.66 -8.49 -24.32
N THR A 226 -0.60 -7.33 -24.97
CA THR A 226 0.07 -7.23 -26.28
C THR A 226 1.48 -7.77 -26.13
N LYS A 227 1.77 -8.83 -26.91
CA LYS A 227 3.06 -9.52 -26.97
C LYS A 227 4.16 -8.48 -26.91
N SER A 228 5.04 -8.60 -25.91
CA SER A 228 6.25 -7.79 -25.78
C SER A 228 6.84 -7.60 -27.18
N PRO A 229 7.08 -6.36 -27.65
CA PRO A 229 7.60 -6.12 -28.97
C PRO A 229 8.80 -7.06 -29.17
N ALA A 230 8.80 -7.81 -30.28
CA ALA A 230 9.80 -8.84 -30.53
C ALA A 230 11.17 -8.31 -30.11
N PRO A 231 11.91 -9.04 -29.24
CA PRO A 231 13.05 -8.48 -28.51
C PRO A 231 13.95 -7.73 -29.49
N ILE A 232 14.21 -6.46 -29.17
CA ILE A 232 15.05 -5.59 -30.00
C ILE A 232 16.33 -6.36 -30.29
N LYS A 233 16.75 -6.47 -31.56
CA LYS A 233 17.87 -7.34 -32.00
C LYS A 233 19.11 -7.32 -31.09
N GLY A 234 19.37 -6.22 -30.38
CA GLY A 234 20.45 -6.11 -29.38
C GLY A 234 20.30 -6.98 -28.12
N GLU A 235 19.09 -7.17 -27.58
CA GLU A 235 18.85 -8.08 -26.45
C GLU A 235 18.97 -9.54 -26.85
N ILE A 236 18.58 -9.88 -28.09
CA ILE A 236 18.77 -11.22 -28.65
C ILE A 236 20.27 -11.56 -28.70
N ILE A 237 21.13 -10.61 -29.10
CA ILE A 237 22.59 -10.80 -29.15
C ILE A 237 23.17 -11.06 -27.75
N ASN A 238 22.74 -10.33 -26.73
CA ASN A 238 23.21 -10.55 -25.35
C ASN A 238 22.68 -11.87 -24.75
N MET A 239 21.43 -12.25 -25.05
CA MET A 239 20.90 -13.56 -24.66
C MET A 239 21.57 -14.72 -25.42
N GLN A 240 21.94 -14.53 -26.68
CA GLN A 240 22.70 -15.52 -27.46
C GLN A 240 24.12 -15.71 -26.90
N ARG A 241 24.80 -14.62 -26.54
CA ARG A 241 26.12 -14.69 -25.87
C ARG A 241 26.06 -15.46 -24.55
N TYR A 242 25.01 -15.26 -23.75
CA TYR A 242 24.78 -16.02 -22.51
C TYR A 242 24.45 -17.50 -22.74
N LYS A 243 23.77 -17.82 -23.85
CA LYS A 243 23.48 -19.21 -24.24
C LYS A 243 24.71 -19.95 -24.78
N GLU A 244 25.62 -19.25 -25.44
CA GLU A 244 26.85 -19.82 -26.00
C GLU A 244 27.92 -20.11 -24.93
N THR A 245 27.93 -19.39 -23.81
CA THR A 245 28.85 -19.65 -22.69
C THR A 245 28.48 -20.85 -21.79
N GLY A 246 27.55 -21.72 -22.22
CA GLY A 246 27.48 -23.11 -21.76
C GLY A 246 27.17 -23.34 -20.28
N SER A 247 25.89 -23.33 -19.91
CA SER A 247 25.41 -24.04 -18.70
C SER A 247 23.94 -24.42 -18.81
N LYS A 248 23.61 -25.41 -19.67
CA LYS A 248 22.26 -25.99 -19.75
C LYS A 248 21.82 -26.71 -18.46
N THR A 249 22.76 -27.07 -17.58
CA THR A 249 22.48 -27.73 -16.29
C THR A 249 22.15 -26.76 -15.14
N ALA A 250 22.40 -25.45 -15.30
CA ALA A 250 22.04 -24.46 -14.29
C ALA A 250 20.53 -24.14 -14.29
N SER A 251 19.90 -24.07 -15.47
CA SER A 251 18.52 -23.59 -15.65
C SER A 251 17.47 -24.43 -14.92
N GLU A 252 17.55 -25.75 -14.97
CA GLU A 252 16.59 -26.65 -14.30
C GLU A 252 16.82 -26.75 -12.79
N ARG A 253 18.07 -26.63 -12.32
CA ARG A 253 18.37 -26.55 -10.89
C ARG A 253 17.87 -25.25 -10.26
N SER A 254 17.91 -24.12 -10.99
CA SER A 254 17.36 -22.85 -10.50
C SER A 254 15.85 -22.88 -10.29
N PHE A 255 15.09 -23.62 -11.09
CA PHE A 255 13.63 -23.68 -10.96
C PHE A 255 13.18 -24.50 -9.74
N LYS A 256 13.77 -25.68 -9.50
CA LYS A 256 13.45 -26.52 -8.32
C LYS A 256 13.96 -25.95 -7.00
N VAL A 257 15.05 -25.17 -7.01
CA VAL A 257 15.56 -24.48 -5.81
C VAL A 257 14.71 -23.25 -5.46
N ALA A 258 14.03 -22.63 -6.43
CA ALA A 258 13.12 -21.51 -6.17
C ALA A 258 11.86 -21.97 -5.40
N GLU A 259 11.34 -23.17 -5.68
CA GLU A 259 10.07 -23.65 -5.10
C GLU A 259 10.19 -24.05 -3.62
N LYS A 260 11.31 -24.66 -3.20
CA LYS A 260 11.50 -25.11 -1.79
C LYS A 260 11.90 -23.98 -0.83
N LYS A 261 12.23 -22.78 -1.32
CA LYS A 261 12.45 -21.58 -0.48
C LYS A 261 11.15 -20.89 -0.05
N SER A 262 9.98 -21.36 -0.47
CA SER A 262 8.72 -20.60 -0.53
C SER A 262 8.14 -20.07 0.81
N MET A 263 8.13 -20.82 1.92
CA MET A 263 7.54 -20.33 3.18
C MET A 263 8.54 -19.78 4.21
N ASN A 264 9.68 -20.44 4.42
CA ASN A 264 10.68 -19.90 5.35
C ASN A 264 11.27 -18.60 4.84
N SER A 265 11.49 -18.44 3.52
CA SER A 265 11.93 -17.15 2.98
C SER A 265 10.85 -16.07 3.11
N PHE A 266 9.57 -16.46 3.14
CA PHE A 266 8.46 -15.54 3.35
C PHE A 266 8.40 -15.06 4.82
N PHE A 267 8.46 -15.95 5.81
CA PHE A 267 8.54 -15.51 7.21
C PHE A 267 9.82 -14.74 7.49
N ASN A 268 10.93 -15.20 6.91
CA ASN A 268 12.17 -14.46 6.98
C ASN A 268 12.05 -13.12 6.28
N SER A 269 11.24 -12.91 5.24
CA SER A 269 11.08 -11.59 4.62
C SER A 269 10.09 -10.68 5.34
N ILE A 270 9.17 -11.24 6.13
CA ILE A 270 8.38 -10.45 7.10
C ILE A 270 9.30 -9.85 8.17
N VAL A 271 10.34 -10.57 8.58
CA VAL A 271 11.28 -10.14 9.63
C VAL A 271 12.50 -9.41 9.07
N ASP A 272 13.03 -9.88 7.94
CA ASP A 272 14.11 -9.28 7.15
C ASP A 272 13.48 -8.26 6.21
N ILE A 273 12.97 -7.21 6.84
CA ILE A 273 12.48 -6.05 6.15
C ILE A 273 13.72 -5.38 5.58
N LYS A 274 14.14 -5.80 4.39
CA LYS A 274 15.25 -5.19 3.65
C LYS A 274 14.88 -3.80 3.15
N ILE A 275 14.35 -2.95 4.03
CA ILE A 275 14.34 -1.50 3.85
C ILE A 275 15.78 -1.01 3.65
N THR A 276 16.78 -1.78 4.12
CA THR A 276 18.21 -1.50 4.02
C THR A 276 18.72 -1.32 2.59
N ASN A 277 18.03 -1.83 1.57
CA ASN A 277 18.52 -1.82 0.20
C ASN A 277 17.54 -1.08 -0.71
N TYR A 278 17.37 0.21 -0.44
CA TYR A 278 17.18 1.14 -1.54
C TYR A 278 18.50 1.18 -2.31
N ASP A 279 18.67 0.22 -3.23
CA ASP A 279 19.89 0.10 -4.03
C ASP A 279 20.17 1.45 -4.68
N ARG A 280 21.46 1.81 -4.70
CA ARG A 280 21.92 3.01 -5.38
C ARG A 280 21.45 2.94 -6.83
N THR A 281 20.52 3.80 -7.20
CA THR A 281 20.11 3.98 -8.59
C THR A 281 21.32 4.54 -9.34
N GLY A 282 21.85 3.76 -10.29
CA GLY A 282 22.93 4.23 -11.14
C GLY A 282 22.47 5.42 -12.00
N GLU A 283 23.40 6.26 -12.45
CA GLU A 283 23.09 7.38 -13.36
C GLU A 283 22.51 6.90 -14.70
N GLN A 284 22.81 5.66 -15.08
CA GLN A 284 22.23 5.02 -16.26
C GLN A 284 20.87 4.36 -16.01
N SER A 285 20.35 4.40 -14.77
CA SER A 285 19.04 3.82 -14.47
C SER A 285 17.91 4.59 -15.14
N GLU A 286 16.86 3.87 -15.54
CA GLU A 286 15.65 4.48 -16.10
C GLU A 286 15.06 5.53 -15.15
N THR A 287 15.09 5.25 -13.84
CA THR A 287 14.66 6.18 -12.79
C THR A 287 15.42 7.50 -12.85
N PHE A 288 16.75 7.48 -12.93
CA PHE A 288 17.54 8.71 -13.02
C PHE A 288 17.27 9.47 -14.32
N GLN A 289 17.21 8.76 -15.46
CA GLN A 289 16.91 9.37 -16.76
C GLN A 289 15.52 10.01 -16.80
N ALA A 290 14.51 9.39 -16.19
CA ALA A 290 13.17 9.94 -16.10
C ALA A 290 13.13 11.22 -15.26
N ILE A 291 13.84 11.25 -14.12
CA ILE A 291 13.97 12.45 -13.29
C ILE A 291 14.69 13.56 -14.06
N TYR A 292 15.82 13.25 -14.68
CA TYR A 292 16.56 14.21 -15.50
C TYR A 292 15.69 14.81 -16.61
N ARG A 293 14.89 13.98 -17.29
CA ARG A 293 14.04 14.40 -18.41
C ARG A 293 12.84 15.24 -17.98
N TRP A 294 12.14 14.84 -16.92
CA TRP A 294 10.84 15.42 -16.55
C TRP A 294 10.91 16.39 -15.37
N TYR A 295 11.94 16.29 -14.55
CA TYR A 295 12.12 17.03 -13.32
C TYR A 295 13.57 17.56 -13.21
N ASN A 296 14.06 18.17 -14.29
CA ASN A 296 15.44 18.65 -14.36
C ASN A 296 15.79 19.63 -13.22
N THR A 297 14.82 20.38 -12.70
CA THR A 297 15.03 21.27 -11.54
C THR A 297 15.35 20.54 -10.25
N ASP A 298 14.91 19.28 -10.11
CA ASP A 298 15.06 18.46 -8.91
C ASP A 298 16.28 17.51 -8.99
N ILE A 299 17.04 17.55 -10.10
CA ILE A 299 18.16 16.61 -10.35
C ILE A 299 19.30 16.80 -9.34
N ARG A 300 19.55 18.04 -8.91
CA ARG A 300 20.58 18.35 -7.95
C ARG A 300 20.26 17.72 -6.59
N GLU A 301 19.01 17.87 -6.14
CA GLU A 301 18.46 17.32 -4.90
C GLU A 301 18.48 15.79 -4.94
N CYS A 302 18.15 15.21 -6.09
CA CYS A 302 18.24 13.78 -6.36
C CYS A 302 19.67 13.25 -6.17
N LEU A 303 20.67 13.91 -6.77
CA LEU A 303 22.08 13.52 -6.66
C LEU A 303 22.63 13.61 -5.24
N ILE A 304 22.21 14.60 -4.45
CA ILE A 304 22.65 14.75 -3.05
C ILE A 304 21.82 13.93 -2.05
N ALA A 305 20.80 13.21 -2.52
CA ALA A 305 19.95 12.38 -1.67
C ALA A 305 20.77 11.28 -0.99
N ARG A 306 20.45 10.97 0.28
CA ARG A 306 21.19 9.94 1.04
C ARG A 306 21.11 8.57 0.37
N GLN A 307 20.00 8.26 -0.30
CA GLN A 307 19.82 7.04 -1.11
C GLN A 307 20.87 6.95 -2.22
N PHE A 308 21.04 8.00 -3.03
CA PHE A 308 22.02 8.01 -4.13
C PHE A 308 23.47 7.98 -3.64
N GLN A 309 23.73 8.57 -2.47
CA GLN A 309 25.04 8.54 -1.82
C GLN A 309 25.33 7.21 -1.11
N GLY A 310 24.35 6.30 -1.00
CA GLY A 310 24.50 5.04 -0.28
C GLY A 310 24.59 5.21 1.25
N TRP A 311 24.12 6.34 1.77
CA TRP A 311 24.13 6.66 3.21
C TRP A 311 22.79 6.39 3.90
N LEU A 312 21.74 6.15 3.12
CA LEU A 312 20.41 5.90 3.67
C LEU A 312 20.35 4.51 4.29
N THR A 313 20.14 4.46 5.61
CA THR A 313 19.93 3.20 6.34
C THR A 313 18.65 3.29 7.16
N PHE A 314 17.92 2.17 7.23
CA PHE A 314 16.69 2.04 8.00
C PHE A 314 16.79 0.93 9.06
N THR A 315 18.02 0.64 9.51
CA THR A 315 18.29 -0.44 10.45
C THR A 315 17.50 -0.28 11.76
N TYR A 316 17.39 0.95 12.28
CA TYR A 316 16.59 1.23 13.47
C TYR A 316 15.10 0.90 13.26
N LEU A 317 14.59 1.17 12.06
CA LEU A 317 13.19 0.99 11.72
C LEU A 317 12.84 -0.50 11.67
N ASN A 318 13.74 -1.31 11.11
CA ASN A 318 13.59 -2.77 11.10
C ASN A 318 13.44 -3.34 12.52
N TYR A 319 14.31 -2.93 13.45
CA TYR A 319 14.22 -3.38 14.84
C TYR A 319 12.95 -2.89 15.53
N ALA A 320 12.58 -1.62 15.34
CA ALA A 320 11.35 -1.06 15.90
C ALA A 320 10.11 -1.77 15.36
N GLU A 321 10.10 -2.12 14.08
CA GLU A 321 9.01 -2.80 13.41
C GLU A 321 8.85 -4.24 13.91
N ILE A 322 9.94 -5.00 14.07
CA ILE A 322 9.91 -6.34 14.67
C ILE A 322 9.33 -6.29 16.09
N ILE A 323 9.82 -5.37 16.93
CA ILE A 323 9.33 -5.19 18.31
C ILE A 323 7.84 -4.84 18.29
N SER A 324 7.43 -3.96 17.38
CA SER A 324 6.04 -3.52 17.24
C SER A 324 5.12 -4.66 16.79
N ILE A 325 5.56 -5.52 15.86
CA ILE A 325 4.81 -6.70 15.43
C ILE A 325 4.63 -7.68 16.59
N LEU A 326 5.70 -7.95 17.35
CA LEU A 326 5.63 -8.81 18.54
C LEU A 326 4.68 -8.24 19.59
N ALA A 327 4.77 -6.93 19.88
CA ALA A 327 3.87 -6.25 20.79
C ALA A 327 2.41 -6.33 20.34
N CYS A 328 2.14 -6.10 19.05
CA CYS A 328 0.81 -6.26 18.49
C CYS A 328 0.30 -7.69 18.66
N ALA A 329 1.12 -8.70 18.33
CA ALA A 329 0.78 -10.11 18.49
C ALA A 329 0.43 -10.46 19.95
N CYS A 330 1.21 -9.98 20.92
CA CYS A 330 0.91 -10.16 22.34
C CYS A 330 -0.45 -9.55 22.72
N VAL A 331 -0.75 -8.31 22.29
CA VAL A 331 -2.04 -7.67 22.57
C VAL A 331 -3.20 -8.44 21.96
N ILE A 332 -3.03 -8.95 20.73
CA ILE A 332 -4.03 -9.77 20.04
C ILE A 332 -4.30 -11.07 20.79
N ILE A 333 -3.26 -11.77 21.24
CA ILE A 333 -3.38 -13.01 22.02
C ILE A 333 -4.13 -12.72 23.33
N ILE A 334 -3.73 -11.68 24.06
CA ILE A 334 -4.38 -11.27 25.31
C ILE A 334 -5.85 -10.91 25.09
N SER A 335 -6.15 -10.14 24.04
CA SER A 335 -7.51 -9.75 23.65
C SER A 335 -8.37 -10.97 23.32
N THR A 336 -7.80 -11.96 22.63
CA THR A 336 -8.48 -13.22 22.29
C THR A 336 -8.81 -14.04 23.53
N ILE A 337 -7.87 -14.15 24.48
CA ILE A 337 -8.05 -14.89 25.74
C ILE A 337 -9.11 -14.21 26.62
N LYS A 338 -9.05 -12.87 26.75
CA LYS A 338 -9.98 -12.10 27.60
C LYS A 338 -11.41 -11.99 27.04
N LYS A 339 -11.72 -12.63 25.90
CA LYS A 339 -13.04 -12.55 25.22
C LYS A 339 -13.52 -11.10 25.06
N THR A 340 -12.60 -10.19 24.73
CA THR A 340 -12.92 -8.78 24.51
C THR A 340 -14.00 -8.62 23.43
N GLY A 341 -14.74 -7.51 23.47
CA GLY A 341 -15.91 -7.27 22.61
C GLY A 341 -15.74 -7.68 21.14
N THR A 342 -16.78 -8.30 20.58
CA THR A 342 -16.79 -8.92 19.24
C THR A 342 -16.40 -7.97 18.09
N ASN A 343 -16.55 -6.66 18.30
CA ASN A 343 -16.30 -5.63 17.30
C ASN A 343 -14.82 -5.54 16.87
N HIS A 344 -13.90 -5.37 17.83
CA HIS A 344 -12.46 -5.24 17.49
C HIS A 344 -11.90 -6.50 16.88
N ARG A 345 -12.38 -7.66 17.35
CA ARG A 345 -11.98 -8.96 16.83
C ARG A 345 -12.28 -9.09 15.34
N ASN A 346 -13.45 -8.62 14.88
CA ASN A 346 -13.81 -8.67 13.47
C ASN A 346 -12.89 -7.79 12.61
N LEU A 347 -12.60 -6.56 13.07
CA LEU A 347 -11.72 -5.64 12.35
C LEU A 347 -10.28 -6.14 12.30
N PHE A 348 -9.81 -6.75 13.39
CA PHE A 348 -8.52 -7.42 13.43
C PHE A 348 -8.43 -8.54 12.39
N PHE A 349 -9.39 -9.47 12.39
CA PHE A 349 -9.42 -10.55 11.40
C PHE A 349 -9.53 -10.03 9.98
N PHE A 350 -10.27 -8.95 9.76
CA PHE A 350 -10.32 -8.28 8.46
C PHE A 350 -8.95 -7.80 8.00
N ILE A 351 -8.25 -6.98 8.79
CA ILE A 351 -6.94 -6.43 8.41
C ILE A 351 -5.94 -7.58 8.18
N PHE A 352 -5.92 -8.57 9.07
CA PHE A 352 -5.03 -9.71 8.94
C PHE A 352 -5.30 -10.54 7.67
N GLN A 353 -6.57 -10.87 7.39
CA GLN A 353 -6.95 -11.58 6.16
C GLN A 353 -6.62 -10.77 4.91
N ALA A 354 -6.91 -9.47 4.93
CA ALA A 354 -6.63 -8.56 3.83
C ALA A 354 -5.13 -8.50 3.51
N MET A 355 -4.28 -8.45 4.53
CA MET A 355 -2.84 -8.46 4.37
C MET A 355 -2.33 -9.77 3.77
N LEU A 356 -2.81 -10.92 4.28
CA LEU A 356 -2.46 -12.23 3.73
C LEU A 356 -2.86 -12.34 2.26
N ILE A 357 -4.08 -11.92 1.91
CA ILE A 357 -4.61 -11.92 0.55
C ILE A 357 -3.74 -11.04 -0.36
N GLN A 358 -3.45 -9.80 0.06
CA GLN A 358 -2.63 -8.87 -0.72
C GLN A 358 -1.24 -9.45 -0.98
N VAL A 359 -0.61 -10.02 0.04
CA VAL A 359 0.70 -10.67 -0.07
C VAL A 359 0.64 -11.87 -1.03
N SER A 360 -0.36 -12.75 -0.90
CA SER A 360 -0.52 -13.91 -1.78
C SER A 360 -0.74 -13.51 -3.23
N ILE A 361 -1.60 -12.53 -3.50
CA ILE A 361 -1.82 -12.01 -4.86
C ILE A 361 -0.52 -11.44 -5.42
N ASN A 362 0.18 -10.65 -4.62
CA ASN A 362 1.44 -10.04 -5.02
C ASN A 362 2.53 -11.09 -5.34
N LEU A 363 2.60 -12.18 -4.58
CA LEU A 363 3.49 -13.31 -4.86
C LEU A 363 3.13 -14.04 -6.16
N ILE A 364 1.83 -14.15 -6.48
CA ILE A 364 1.35 -14.79 -7.71
C ILE A 364 1.59 -13.89 -8.93
N LEU A 365 1.37 -12.58 -8.79
CA LEU A 365 1.45 -11.61 -9.91
C LEU A 365 2.87 -11.09 -10.17
N SER A 366 3.77 -11.14 -9.18
CA SER A 366 5.14 -10.61 -9.32
C SER A 366 6.12 -11.75 -9.56
N GLU A 367 6.67 -11.86 -10.77
CA GLU A 367 7.67 -12.87 -11.15
C GLU A 367 9.03 -12.67 -10.43
N ASN A 368 9.13 -13.01 -9.14
CA ASN A 368 10.37 -13.15 -8.33
C ASN A 368 11.05 -11.89 -7.74
N LYS A 369 10.48 -10.68 -7.79
CA LYS A 369 11.24 -9.47 -7.35
C LYS A 369 10.83 -8.77 -6.05
N SER A 370 9.78 -9.15 -5.33
CA SER A 370 9.15 -8.18 -4.44
C SER A 370 8.95 -8.58 -2.97
N TYR A 371 10.05 -8.66 -2.23
CA TYR A 371 10.03 -8.60 -0.76
C TYR A 371 9.53 -7.23 -0.23
N ARG A 372 9.53 -6.17 -1.08
CA ARG A 372 9.03 -4.83 -0.72
C ARG A 372 7.52 -4.80 -0.41
N LEU A 373 6.74 -5.74 -0.92
CA LEU A 373 5.27 -5.68 -0.80
C LEU A 373 4.77 -5.94 0.63
N VAL A 374 5.53 -6.69 1.44
CA VAL A 374 5.16 -6.97 2.84
C VAL A 374 5.29 -5.69 3.67
N SER A 375 6.39 -4.96 3.53
CA SER A 375 6.62 -3.72 4.28
C SER A 375 5.60 -2.63 3.94
N GLN A 376 5.02 -2.64 2.73
CA GLN A 376 4.02 -1.65 2.33
C GLN A 376 2.70 -1.73 3.11
N ILE A 377 2.39 -2.88 3.72
CA ILE A 377 1.11 -3.13 4.39
C ILE A 377 1.24 -3.55 5.86
N ILE A 378 2.41 -4.01 6.30
CA ILE A 378 2.62 -4.53 7.67
C ILE A 378 2.36 -3.49 8.76
N TRP A 379 2.57 -2.20 8.46
CA TRP A 379 2.27 -1.09 9.37
C TRP A 379 0.78 -0.89 9.64
N LEU A 380 -0.13 -1.62 8.98
CA LEU A 380 -1.55 -1.67 9.32
C LEU A 380 -1.85 -2.53 10.56
N LEU A 381 -0.94 -3.43 10.95
CA LEU A 381 -1.14 -4.35 12.07
C LEU A 381 -1.46 -3.66 13.43
N PRO A 382 -0.89 -2.49 13.76
CA PRO A 382 -1.23 -1.76 14.98
C PRO A 382 -2.63 -1.11 14.95
N VAL A 383 -3.29 -0.96 13.79
CA VAL A 383 -4.59 -0.27 13.69
C VAL A 383 -5.66 -0.87 14.63
N PRO A 384 -5.91 -2.20 14.63
CA PRO A 384 -6.87 -2.81 15.55
C PRO A 384 -6.45 -2.68 17.02
N VAL A 385 -5.15 -2.65 17.31
CA VAL A 385 -4.61 -2.47 18.67
C VAL A 385 -4.96 -1.09 19.19
N PHE A 386 -4.77 -0.04 18.38
CA PHE A 386 -5.14 1.33 18.76
C PHE A 386 -6.65 1.48 18.97
N PHE A 387 -7.49 0.80 18.16
CA PHE A 387 -8.93 0.78 18.40
C PHE A 387 -9.31 0.03 19.67
N TYR A 388 -8.64 -1.09 19.96
CA TYR A 388 -8.83 -1.80 21.22
C TYR A 388 -8.44 -0.93 22.43
N LEU A 389 -7.35 -0.18 22.34
CA LEU A 389 -6.93 0.75 23.39
C LEU A 389 -7.94 1.90 23.58
N SER A 390 -8.63 2.33 22.52
CA SER A 390 -9.66 3.38 22.59
C SER A 390 -10.87 3.00 23.43
N ASP A 391 -11.20 1.71 23.46
CA ASP A 391 -12.37 1.18 24.16
C ASP A 391 -12.10 0.88 25.65
N ASN A 392 -10.83 0.66 26.01
CA ASN A 392 -10.48 0.28 27.37
C ASN A 392 -10.74 1.43 28.36
N GLU A 393 -11.39 1.09 29.49
CA GLU A 393 -11.72 2.02 30.58
C GLU A 393 -10.52 2.79 31.13
N PHE A 394 -9.29 2.32 30.87
CA PHE A 394 -8.06 2.98 31.25
C PHE A 394 -8.02 4.46 30.81
N ILE A 395 -8.44 4.76 29.57
CA ILE A 395 -8.50 6.15 29.08
C ILE A 395 -9.65 6.92 29.78
N LYS A 396 -10.77 6.26 30.07
CA LYS A 396 -11.89 6.89 30.79
C LYS A 396 -11.51 7.27 32.21
N LYS A 397 -10.72 6.44 32.90
CA LYS A 397 -10.24 6.70 34.26
C LYS A 397 -9.28 7.89 34.35
N MET A 398 -8.48 8.16 33.31
CA MET A 398 -7.60 9.34 33.28
C MET A 398 -8.34 10.68 33.17
N LYS A 399 -9.61 10.71 32.74
CA LYS A 399 -10.39 11.96 32.67
C LYS A 399 -11.07 12.35 33.99
N LEU A 400 -11.07 11.45 34.98
CA LEU A 400 -11.75 11.65 36.26
C LEU A 400 -10.83 12.15 37.36
N ASN A 401 -9.53 12.29 37.07
CA ASN A 401 -8.52 12.94 37.89
C ASN A 401 -8.01 14.17 37.14
#